data_AF-A0A2S8F6E7-F1
#
_entry.id   AF-A0A2S8F6E7-F1
#
_cell.length_a   1.000
_cell.length_b   1.000
_cell.length_c   1.000
_cell.angle_alpha   90.00
_cell.angle_beta   90.00
_cell.angle_gamma   90.00
#
_symmetry.space_group_name_H-M   'P 1'
#
loop_
_entity.id
_entity.type
_entity.pdbx_description
1 polymer ?
#
loop_
_entity_poly.entity_id
_entity_poly.type
_entity_poly.pdbx_seq_one_letter_code
_entity_poly.pdbx_strand_id
1 'polypeptide(L)'
;MEVEVEIAENGVAPGVGLLAGCILVGVLAKLAFLYEFARLLEVDWINMWAWSLGEILGGAVAGLGAAIFFYALANKKLKSMMPGHWRLVAMAGVIAGDLLYAFFVLVGLIHDENNFIGVQMMLQQGIVSLAAVVLFGWVVRTTNETRIWRIYAWMCLVYYFLTLIASLTSISWFDGLGEQFRPLYLLSSMISNMIQLAILLPLVIAIVLDFRGKIPRDAYHYLGLILPIVVLLLEFFLNIFPYGFNWPI
;
A
#
# COMPACT_ATOMS: atom_id res chain seq x y z
N MET A 1 -6.85 33.08 9.34
CA MET A 1 -7.26 32.76 7.96
C MET A 1 -7.98 31.42 8.03
N GLU A 2 -9.30 31.45 8.16
CA GLU A 2 -10.13 30.24 8.09
C GLU A 2 -10.03 29.72 6.64
N VAL A 3 -9.56 28.49 6.49
CA VAL A 3 -9.55 27.82 5.18
C VAL A 3 -10.96 27.28 5.00
N GLU A 4 -11.76 27.93 4.17
CA GLU A 4 -13.01 27.34 3.68
C GLU A 4 -12.66 26.05 2.93
N VAL A 5 -13.03 24.92 3.53
CA VAL A 5 -12.92 23.62 2.86
C VAL A 5 -14.08 23.56 1.87
N GLU A 6 -13.78 23.72 0.58
CA GLU A 6 -14.73 23.44 -0.50
C GLU A 6 -15.09 21.94 -0.44
N ILE A 7 -16.22 21.64 0.21
CA ILE A 7 -16.76 20.29 0.27
C ILE A 7 -17.33 20.00 -1.12
N ALA A 8 -16.64 19.15 -1.90
CA ALA A 8 -17.14 18.74 -3.19
C ALA A 8 -18.50 18.05 -3.02
N GLU A 9 -19.55 18.61 -3.61
CA GLU A 9 -20.95 18.10 -3.58
C GLU A 9 -21.10 16.64 -4.04
N ASN A 10 -20.06 16.03 -4.60
CA ASN A 10 -20.08 14.66 -5.10
C ASN A 10 -18.75 13.95 -4.80
N GLY A 11 -18.69 13.24 -3.68
CA GLY A 11 -17.56 12.40 -3.24
C GLY A 11 -17.09 11.39 -4.30
N VAL A 12 -16.01 10.67 -3.97
CA VAL A 12 -15.40 9.69 -4.90
C VAL A 12 -16.15 8.37 -4.74
N ALA A 13 -17.15 8.14 -5.59
CA ALA A 13 -18.01 6.95 -5.55
C ALA A 13 -17.96 6.18 -6.88
N PRO A 14 -17.04 5.21 -7.01
CA PRO A 14 -16.96 4.38 -8.21
C PRO A 14 -18.22 3.52 -8.39
N GLY A 15 -18.63 3.27 -9.64
CA GLY A 15 -19.76 2.39 -9.94
C GLY A 15 -19.46 0.93 -9.58
N VAL A 16 -20.51 0.14 -9.31
CA VAL A 16 -20.39 -1.27 -8.88
C VAL A 16 -19.57 -2.12 -9.85
N GLY A 17 -19.73 -1.93 -11.16
CA GLY A 17 -18.96 -2.65 -12.17
C GLY A 17 -17.45 -2.35 -12.11
N LEU A 18 -17.08 -1.08 -11.93
CA LEU A 18 -15.67 -0.68 -11.79
C LEU A 18 -15.08 -1.22 -10.47
N LEU A 19 -15.84 -1.15 -9.38
CA LEU A 19 -15.44 -1.74 -8.09
C LEU A 19 -15.19 -3.24 -8.21
N ALA A 20 -16.16 -3.98 -8.72
CA ALA A 20 -16.06 -5.44 -8.87
C ALA A 20 -14.89 -5.83 -9.78
N GLY A 21 -14.71 -5.14 -10.91
CA GLY A 21 -13.60 -5.37 -11.82
C GLY A 21 -12.24 -5.14 -11.15
N CYS A 22 -12.03 -4.00 -10.49
CA CYS A 22 -10.76 -3.71 -9.83
C CYS A 22 -10.49 -4.61 -8.62
N ILE A 23 -11.52 -4.96 -7.84
CA ILE A 23 -11.40 -5.91 -6.71
C ILE A 23 -10.99 -7.28 -7.24
N LEU A 24 -11.66 -7.78 -8.29
CA LEU A 24 -11.31 -9.06 -8.90
C LEU A 24 -9.88 -9.08 -9.40
N VAL A 25 -9.45 -8.03 -10.12
CA VAL A 25 -8.06 -7.90 -10.59
C VAL A 25 -7.08 -7.87 -9.42
N GLY A 26 -7.38 -7.12 -8.36
CA GLY A 26 -6.53 -7.04 -7.18
C GLY A 26 -6.37 -8.38 -6.46
N VAL A 27 -7.47 -9.12 -6.27
CA VAL A 27 -7.46 -10.47 -5.68
C VAL A 27 -6.69 -11.44 -6.56
N LEU A 28 -6.92 -11.44 -7.88
CA LEU A 28 -6.22 -12.35 -8.79
C LEU A 28 -4.72 -12.07 -8.86
N ALA A 29 -4.30 -10.80 -8.88
CA ALA A 29 -2.88 -10.42 -8.84
C ALA A 29 -2.20 -10.96 -7.58
N LYS A 30 -2.87 -10.83 -6.44
CA LYS A 30 -2.41 -11.29 -5.12
C LYS A 30 -2.34 -12.81 -5.00
N LEU A 31 -3.34 -13.52 -5.52
CA LEU A 31 -3.33 -14.98 -5.58
C LEU A 31 -2.27 -15.52 -6.54
N ALA A 32 -2.04 -14.86 -7.68
CA ALA A 32 -0.97 -15.21 -8.60
C ALA A 32 0.41 -15.07 -7.94
N PHE A 33 0.61 -13.97 -7.19
CA PHE A 33 1.81 -13.79 -6.38
C PHE A 33 1.98 -14.91 -5.34
N LEU A 34 0.93 -15.21 -4.57
CA LEU A 34 0.99 -16.25 -3.54
C LEU A 34 1.29 -17.63 -4.13
N TYR A 35 0.75 -17.95 -5.30
CA TYR A 35 1.03 -19.20 -6.00
C TYR A 35 2.51 -19.34 -6.36
N GLU A 36 3.11 -18.30 -6.93
CA GLU A 36 4.54 -18.28 -7.24
C GLU A 36 5.40 -18.36 -5.98
N PHE A 37 4.99 -17.65 -4.92
CA PHE A 37 5.67 -17.69 -3.63
C PHE A 37 5.62 -19.09 -2.98
N ALA A 38 4.45 -19.75 -3.00
CA ALA A 38 4.28 -21.10 -2.49
C ALA A 38 5.12 -22.11 -3.29
N ARG A 39 5.20 -21.95 -4.62
CA ARG A 39 6.07 -22.76 -5.49
C ARG A 39 7.54 -22.61 -5.10
N LEU A 40 8.00 -21.38 -4.84
CA LEU A 40 9.38 -21.12 -4.42
C LEU A 40 9.71 -21.72 -3.05
N LEU A 41 8.73 -21.79 -2.15
CA LEU A 41 8.89 -22.42 -0.84
C LEU A 41 8.73 -23.94 -0.86
N GLU A 42 8.39 -24.54 -2.01
CA GLU A 42 8.04 -25.96 -2.12
C GLU A 42 6.89 -26.37 -1.17
N VAL A 43 5.97 -25.44 -0.88
CA VAL A 43 4.81 -25.66 -0.01
C VAL A 43 3.53 -25.68 -0.85
N ASP A 44 2.62 -26.60 -0.55
CA ASP A 44 1.31 -26.61 -1.18
C ASP A 44 0.48 -25.39 -0.72
N TRP A 45 0.08 -24.54 -1.67
CA TRP A 45 -0.59 -23.26 -1.40
C TRP A 45 -1.88 -23.42 -0.57
N ILE A 46 -2.56 -24.56 -0.67
CA ILE A 46 -3.75 -24.90 0.12
C ILE A 46 -3.42 -24.93 1.63
N ASN A 47 -2.22 -25.36 1.99
CA ASN A 47 -1.76 -25.38 3.38
C ASN A 47 -1.45 -23.97 3.91
N MET A 48 -1.33 -22.98 3.02
CA MET A 48 -1.14 -21.57 3.32
C MET A 48 -2.49 -20.81 3.35
N TRP A 49 -3.57 -21.44 3.82
CA TRP A 49 -4.91 -20.85 3.78
C TRP A 49 -4.99 -19.51 4.55
N ALA A 50 -4.25 -19.39 5.66
CA ALA A 50 -4.22 -18.16 6.45
C ALA A 50 -3.60 -17.01 5.63
N TRP A 51 -2.52 -17.29 4.90
CA TRP A 51 -1.88 -16.32 4.01
C TRP A 51 -2.77 -16.04 2.80
N SER A 52 -3.42 -17.06 2.23
CA SER A 52 -4.39 -16.90 1.14
C SER A 52 -5.51 -15.93 1.51
N LEU A 53 -6.04 -16.04 2.72
CA LEU A 53 -7.07 -15.12 3.21
C LEU A 53 -6.52 -13.69 3.34
N GLY A 54 -5.30 -13.54 3.86
CA GLY A 54 -4.60 -12.25 3.93
C GLY A 54 -4.44 -11.61 2.55
N GLU A 55 -3.94 -12.37 1.57
CA GLU A 55 -3.73 -11.91 0.19
C GLU A 55 -5.05 -11.56 -0.52
N ILE A 56 -6.14 -12.33 -0.30
CA ILE A 56 -7.47 -12.00 -0.83
C ILE A 56 -7.96 -10.66 -0.29
N LEU A 57 -7.85 -10.45 1.02
CA LEU A 57 -8.28 -9.20 1.64
C LEU A 57 -7.41 -8.02 1.21
N GLY A 58 -6.09 -8.20 1.21
CA GLY A 58 -5.13 -7.21 0.70
C GLY A 58 -5.42 -6.84 -0.76
N GLY A 59 -5.70 -7.83 -1.60
CA GLY A 59 -6.09 -7.65 -3.00
C GLY A 59 -7.41 -6.92 -3.16
N ALA A 60 -8.41 -7.22 -2.34
CA ALA A 60 -9.68 -6.51 -2.36
C ALA A 60 -9.53 -5.03 -1.96
N VAL A 61 -8.72 -4.74 -0.93
CA VAL A 61 -8.44 -3.36 -0.49
C VAL A 61 -7.64 -2.58 -1.54
N ALA A 62 -6.62 -3.21 -2.14
CA ALA A 62 -5.84 -2.61 -3.22
C ALA A 62 -6.72 -2.36 -4.46
N GLY A 63 -7.61 -3.30 -4.80
CA GLY A 63 -8.57 -3.16 -5.89
C GLY A 63 -9.59 -2.05 -5.65
N LEU A 64 -10.07 -1.89 -4.41
CA LEU A 64 -10.87 -0.74 -4.01
C LEU A 64 -10.12 0.58 -4.23
N GLY A 65 -8.85 0.64 -3.85
CA GLY A 65 -7.96 1.76 -4.13
C GLY A 65 -7.82 2.08 -5.62
N ALA A 66 -7.65 1.06 -6.46
CA ALA A 66 -7.55 1.21 -7.90
C ALA A 66 -8.86 1.75 -8.50
N ALA A 67 -10.02 1.26 -8.05
CA ALA A 67 -11.32 1.76 -8.49
C ALA A 67 -11.53 3.25 -8.14
N ILE A 68 -11.16 3.65 -6.93
CA ILE A 68 -11.18 5.05 -6.48
C ILE A 68 -10.28 5.91 -7.37
N PHE A 69 -9.06 5.46 -7.65
CA PHE A 69 -8.12 6.16 -8.52
C PHE A 69 -8.66 6.34 -9.93
N PHE A 70 -9.08 5.27 -10.59
CA PHE A 70 -9.56 5.32 -11.97
C PHE A 70 -10.83 6.16 -12.10
N TYR A 71 -11.76 6.05 -11.14
CA TYR A 71 -12.94 6.91 -11.12
C TYR A 71 -12.55 8.39 -10.95
N ALA A 72 -11.68 8.70 -9.99
CA ALA A 72 -11.24 10.07 -9.75
C ALA A 72 -10.48 10.66 -10.95
N LEU A 73 -9.66 9.86 -11.62
CA LEU A 73 -8.94 10.23 -12.84
C LEU A 73 -9.91 10.49 -14.00
N ALA A 74 -10.79 9.54 -14.31
CA ALA A 74 -11.75 9.62 -15.42
C ALA A 74 -12.72 10.80 -15.27
N ASN A 75 -13.11 11.13 -14.04
CA ASN A 75 -14.03 12.23 -13.74
C ASN A 75 -13.34 13.54 -13.38
N LYS A 76 -12.00 13.64 -13.52
CA LYS A 76 -11.21 14.84 -13.14
C LYS A 76 -11.40 15.28 -11.68
N LYS A 77 -11.74 14.34 -10.79
CA LYS A 77 -11.98 14.54 -9.36
C LYS A 77 -10.78 14.20 -8.47
N LEU A 78 -9.58 14.04 -9.04
CA LEU A 78 -8.38 13.73 -8.25
C LEU A 78 -8.19 14.71 -7.09
N LYS A 79 -8.35 16.02 -7.32
CA LYS A 79 -8.21 17.07 -6.29
C LYS A 79 -9.23 16.97 -5.15
N SER A 80 -10.37 16.33 -5.40
CA SER A 80 -11.44 16.11 -4.44
C SER A 80 -11.23 14.83 -3.62
N MET A 81 -10.14 14.09 -3.85
CA MET A 81 -9.81 12.93 -3.03
C MET A 81 -9.53 13.38 -1.59
N MET A 82 -10.18 12.71 -0.65
CA MET A 82 -10.00 12.90 0.78
C MET A 82 -8.88 11.98 1.31
N PRO A 83 -8.39 12.19 2.54
CA PRO A 83 -7.28 11.44 3.11
C PRO A 83 -7.40 9.91 3.08
N GLY A 84 -8.59 9.37 3.38
CA GLY A 84 -8.84 7.93 3.26
C GLY A 84 -8.67 7.41 1.83
N HIS A 85 -9.08 8.19 0.81
CA HIS A 85 -8.85 7.83 -0.59
C HIS A 85 -7.36 7.74 -0.90
N TRP A 86 -6.55 8.69 -0.44
CA TRP A 86 -5.11 8.68 -0.71
C TRP A 86 -4.46 7.39 -0.19
N ARG A 87 -4.87 6.92 0.99
CA ARG A 87 -4.37 5.67 1.56
C ARG A 87 -4.76 4.45 0.74
N LEU A 88 -6.03 4.33 0.35
CA LEU A 88 -6.49 3.22 -0.49
C LEU A 88 -5.79 3.25 -1.86
N VAL A 89 -5.69 4.41 -2.48
CA VAL A 89 -5.00 4.56 -3.77
C VAL A 89 -3.51 4.22 -3.64
N ALA A 90 -2.85 4.58 -2.54
CA ALA A 90 -1.47 4.17 -2.30
C ALA A 90 -1.34 2.64 -2.20
N MET A 91 -2.29 1.96 -1.57
CA MET A 91 -2.34 0.49 -1.49
C MET A 91 -2.56 -0.17 -2.86
N ALA A 92 -3.23 0.50 -3.80
CA ALA A 92 -3.36 0.00 -5.17
C ALA A 92 -1.99 -0.20 -5.86
N GLY A 93 -0.95 0.50 -5.40
CA GLY A 93 0.43 0.30 -5.87
C GLY A 93 0.92 -1.14 -5.71
N VAL A 94 0.39 -1.90 -4.75
CA VAL A 94 0.72 -3.32 -4.54
C VAL A 94 0.34 -4.17 -5.75
N ILE A 95 -0.80 -3.89 -6.40
CA ILE A 95 -1.21 -4.59 -7.62
C ILE A 95 -0.17 -4.38 -8.72
N ALA A 96 0.31 -3.14 -8.89
CA ALA A 96 1.34 -2.84 -9.87
C ALA A 96 2.66 -3.55 -9.54
N GLY A 97 3.05 -3.60 -8.26
CA GLY A 97 4.22 -4.33 -7.79
C GLY A 97 4.15 -5.82 -8.11
N ASP A 98 3.04 -6.46 -7.75
CA ASP A 98 2.82 -7.89 -7.96
C ASP A 98 2.79 -8.27 -9.44
N LEU A 99 2.06 -7.50 -10.26
CA LEU A 99 1.96 -7.75 -11.71
C LEU A 99 3.28 -7.50 -12.44
N LEU A 100 4.02 -6.44 -12.09
CA LEU A 100 5.31 -6.15 -12.72
C LEU A 100 6.38 -7.17 -12.34
N TYR A 101 6.40 -7.61 -11.08
CA TYR A 101 7.29 -8.70 -10.66
C TYR A 101 6.98 -9.98 -11.43
N ALA A 102 5.70 -10.40 -11.50
CA ALA A 102 5.30 -11.57 -12.27
C ALA A 102 5.66 -11.44 -13.75
N PHE A 103 5.49 -10.26 -14.34
CA PHE A 103 5.93 -9.97 -15.71
C PHE A 103 7.44 -10.14 -15.88
N PHE A 104 8.27 -9.62 -14.96
CA PHE A 104 9.72 -9.74 -15.03
C PHE A 104 10.23 -11.18 -14.89
N VAL A 105 9.54 -12.02 -14.10
CA VAL A 105 9.79 -13.46 -14.07
C VAL A 105 9.44 -14.08 -15.43
N LEU A 106 8.25 -13.80 -15.98
CA LEU A 106 7.78 -14.35 -17.25
C LEU A 106 8.69 -14.00 -18.44
N VAL A 107 9.24 -12.78 -18.49
CA VAL A 107 10.17 -12.37 -19.56
C VAL A 107 11.62 -12.80 -19.31
N GLY A 108 11.88 -13.53 -18.23
CA GLY A 108 13.22 -14.02 -17.89
C GLY A 108 14.19 -12.91 -17.49
N LEU A 109 13.71 -11.77 -16.98
CA LEU A 109 14.59 -10.76 -16.38
C LEU A 109 14.98 -11.12 -14.94
N ILE A 110 14.17 -11.95 -14.28
CA ILE A 110 14.45 -12.56 -12.99
C ILE A 110 14.53 -14.07 -13.22
N HIS A 111 15.66 -14.68 -12.87
CA HIS A 111 15.90 -16.13 -13.03
C HIS A 111 15.76 -16.84 -11.69
N ASP A 112 15.27 -18.09 -11.70
CA ASP A 112 15.06 -18.92 -10.50
C ASP A 112 16.33 -19.06 -9.63
N GLU A 113 17.53 -19.06 -10.23
CA GLU A 113 18.81 -19.12 -9.52
C GLU A 113 19.11 -17.87 -8.68
N ASN A 114 18.50 -16.72 -9.04
CA ASN A 114 18.58 -15.44 -8.33
C ASN A 114 17.24 -15.05 -7.68
N ASN A 115 16.24 -15.94 -7.72
CA ASN A 115 14.88 -15.68 -7.27
C ASN A 115 14.77 -15.86 -5.75
N PHE A 116 15.54 -15.04 -5.04
CA PHE A 116 15.49 -14.98 -3.59
C PHE A 116 14.29 -14.14 -3.14
N ILE A 117 13.57 -14.62 -2.13
CA ILE A 117 12.43 -13.94 -1.50
C ILE A 117 12.72 -12.45 -1.22
N GLY A 118 13.96 -12.13 -0.83
CA GLY A 118 14.39 -10.75 -0.61
C GLY A 118 14.31 -9.87 -1.86
N VAL A 119 14.77 -10.33 -3.02
CA VAL A 119 14.76 -9.54 -4.27
C VAL A 119 13.32 -9.26 -4.73
N GLN A 120 12.46 -10.27 -4.62
CA GLN A 120 11.03 -10.15 -4.90
C GLN A 120 10.37 -9.08 -4.01
N MET A 121 10.54 -9.20 -2.69
CA MET A 121 9.97 -8.24 -1.73
C MET A 121 10.49 -6.81 -1.98
N MET A 122 11.77 -6.66 -2.31
CA MET A 122 12.38 -5.35 -2.54
C MET A 122 11.89 -4.70 -3.83
N LEU A 123 11.77 -5.46 -4.92
CA LEU A 123 11.28 -4.93 -6.19
C LEU A 123 9.82 -4.50 -6.08
N GLN A 124 8.98 -5.33 -5.46
CA GLN A 124 7.59 -5.00 -5.17
C GLN A 124 7.50 -3.75 -4.30
N GLN A 125 8.20 -3.74 -3.16
CA GLN A 125 8.21 -2.60 -2.24
C GLN A 125 8.70 -1.32 -2.92
N GLY A 126 9.70 -1.41 -3.80
CA GLY A 126 10.20 -0.29 -4.59
C GLY A 126 9.13 0.27 -5.53
N ILE A 127 8.41 -0.58 -6.25
CA ILE A 127 7.32 -0.17 -7.15
C ILE A 127 6.17 0.48 -6.37
N VAL A 128 5.74 -0.13 -5.27
CA VAL A 128 4.68 0.42 -4.41
C VAL A 128 5.11 1.79 -3.88
N SER A 129 6.33 1.89 -3.37
CA SER A 129 6.87 3.12 -2.81
C SER A 129 6.99 4.21 -3.86
N LEU A 130 7.40 3.88 -5.08
CA LEU A 130 7.45 4.82 -6.20
C LEU A 130 6.06 5.36 -6.55
N ALA A 131 5.07 4.47 -6.71
CA ALA A 131 3.69 4.87 -6.99
C ALA A 131 3.13 5.78 -5.88
N ALA A 132 3.39 5.44 -4.61
CA ALA A 132 2.96 6.23 -3.47
C ALA A 132 3.69 7.59 -3.38
N VAL A 133 4.99 7.67 -3.69
CA VAL A 133 5.73 8.94 -3.77
C VAL A 133 5.13 9.86 -4.83
N VAL A 134 4.81 9.33 -6.01
CA VAL A 134 4.16 10.11 -7.08
C VAL A 134 2.78 10.61 -6.61
N LEU A 135 1.96 9.73 -6.02
CA LEU A 135 0.66 10.08 -5.49
C LEU A 135 0.76 11.18 -4.42
N PHE A 136 1.56 10.97 -3.37
CA PHE A 136 1.64 11.92 -2.26
C PHE A 136 2.37 13.21 -2.65
N GLY A 137 3.32 13.16 -3.59
CA GLY A 137 3.93 14.36 -4.18
C GLY A 137 2.91 15.22 -4.93
N TRP A 138 1.97 14.57 -5.61
CA TRP A 138 0.84 15.24 -6.25
C TRP A 138 -0.19 15.75 -5.21
N VAL A 139 -0.57 14.94 -4.22
CA VAL A 139 -1.52 15.31 -3.14
C VAL A 139 -1.04 16.53 -2.38
N VAL A 140 0.22 16.52 -1.92
CA VAL A 140 0.82 17.62 -1.14
C VAL A 140 0.77 18.96 -1.89
N ARG A 141 0.92 18.93 -3.21
CA ARG A 141 0.86 20.13 -4.05
C ARG A 141 -0.56 20.63 -4.33
N THR A 142 -1.56 19.74 -4.27
CA THR A 142 -2.88 20.02 -4.87
C THR A 142 -4.05 19.91 -3.90
N THR A 143 -3.85 19.33 -2.72
CA THR A 143 -4.92 19.10 -1.75
C THR A 143 -5.41 20.39 -1.12
N ASN A 144 -6.74 20.51 -1.02
CA ASN A 144 -7.41 21.60 -0.32
C ASN A 144 -7.74 21.26 1.14
N GLU A 145 -7.32 20.09 1.62
CA GLU A 145 -7.60 19.64 2.99
C GLU A 145 -6.95 20.52 4.07
N THR A 146 -7.39 20.30 5.32
CA THR A 146 -6.92 21.04 6.49
C THR A 146 -5.40 20.91 6.68
N ARG A 147 -4.81 21.85 7.44
CA ARG A 147 -3.36 21.87 7.70
C ARG A 147 -2.85 20.55 8.27
N ILE A 148 -3.64 19.86 9.10
CA ILE A 148 -3.22 18.60 9.74
C ILE A 148 -3.17 17.48 8.70
N TRP A 149 -4.16 17.41 7.80
CA TRP A 149 -4.14 16.45 6.69
C TRP A 149 -2.99 16.71 5.70
N ARG A 150 -2.60 17.97 5.50
CA ARG A 150 -1.39 18.30 4.72
C ARG A 150 -0.11 17.83 5.39
N ILE A 151 0.01 18.00 6.71
CA ILE A 151 1.14 17.45 7.49
C ILE A 151 1.18 15.93 7.36
N TYR A 152 0.03 15.26 7.51
CA TYR A 152 -0.10 13.82 7.30
C TYR A 152 0.37 13.40 5.90
N ALA A 153 -0.08 14.09 4.84
CA ALA A 153 0.34 13.80 3.46
C ALA A 153 1.85 14.00 3.25
N TRP A 154 2.44 15.06 3.83
CA TRP A 154 3.89 15.27 3.81
C TRP A 154 4.65 14.15 4.50
N MET A 155 4.19 13.70 5.68
CA MET A 155 4.84 12.60 6.38
C MET A 155 4.73 11.29 5.59
N CYS A 156 3.59 11.02 4.95
CA CYS A 156 3.43 9.88 4.05
C CYS A 156 4.39 9.97 2.86
N LEU A 157 4.54 11.16 2.24
CA LEU A 157 5.50 11.36 1.16
C LEU A 157 6.93 11.03 1.59
N VAL A 158 7.37 11.57 2.73
CA VAL A 158 8.71 11.33 3.27
C VAL A 158 8.90 9.84 3.62
N TYR A 159 7.89 9.21 4.23
CA TYR A 159 7.90 7.79 4.54
C TYR A 159 8.11 6.91 3.29
N TYR A 160 7.27 7.09 2.26
CA TYR A 160 7.39 6.30 1.04
C TYR A 160 8.65 6.63 0.26
N PHE A 161 9.15 7.87 0.32
CA PHE A 161 10.41 8.25 -0.31
C PHE A 161 11.61 7.54 0.33
N LEU A 162 11.66 7.48 1.67
CA LEU A 162 12.70 6.74 2.38
C LEU A 162 12.59 5.23 2.14
N THR A 163 11.37 4.70 2.07
CA THR A 163 11.13 3.29 1.76
C THR A 163 11.57 2.95 0.34
N LEU A 164 11.36 3.87 -0.61
CA LEU A 164 11.88 3.75 -1.97
C LEU A 164 13.41 3.74 -1.97
N ILE A 165 14.07 4.66 -1.25
CA ILE A 165 15.53 4.66 -1.11
C ILE A 165 16.02 3.33 -0.54
N ALA A 166 15.43 2.86 0.56
CA ALA A 166 15.77 1.57 1.16
C ALA A 166 15.60 0.41 0.17
N SER A 167 14.51 0.41 -0.61
CA SER A 167 14.27 -0.62 -1.63
C SER A 167 15.32 -0.57 -2.74
N LEU A 168 15.74 0.62 -3.18
CA LEU A 168 16.77 0.77 -4.22
C LEU A 168 18.17 0.40 -3.71
N THR A 169 18.49 0.71 -2.45
CA THR A 169 19.80 0.44 -1.86
C THR A 169 19.93 -0.97 -1.31
N SER A 170 18.83 -1.71 -1.22
CA SER A 170 18.78 -3.09 -0.75
C SER A 170 19.59 -4.09 -1.59
N ILE A 171 19.97 -3.71 -2.82
CA ILE A 171 20.92 -4.45 -3.68
C ILE A 171 22.28 -4.64 -2.99
N SER A 172 22.73 -3.67 -2.18
CA SER A 172 22.94 -3.95 -0.76
C SER A 172 23.53 -5.29 -0.35
N TRP A 173 22.59 -6.20 -0.20
CA TRP A 173 22.72 -7.43 0.55
C TRP A 173 23.05 -8.63 -0.34
N PHE A 174 23.13 -8.44 -1.65
CA PHE A 174 23.20 -9.53 -2.62
C PHE A 174 24.41 -9.46 -3.55
N ASP A 175 25.05 -8.30 -3.65
CA ASP A 175 26.21 -8.12 -4.52
C ASP A 175 27.39 -7.55 -3.72
N GLY A 176 28.61 -7.99 -4.02
CA GLY A 176 29.83 -7.57 -3.29
C GLY A 176 30.11 -6.06 -3.38
N LEU A 177 29.47 -5.38 -4.35
CA LEU A 177 29.43 -3.91 -4.50
C LEU A 177 28.47 -3.22 -3.53
N GLY A 178 27.66 -3.97 -2.79
CA GLY A 178 26.59 -3.48 -1.93
C GLY A 178 27.05 -2.90 -0.59
N GLU A 179 28.19 -3.35 -0.03
CA GLU A 179 28.70 -2.89 1.27
C GLU A 179 28.68 -1.36 1.45
N GLN A 180 28.95 -0.60 0.38
CA GLN A 180 28.93 0.88 0.39
C GLN A 180 27.53 1.50 0.59
N PHE A 181 26.46 0.81 0.20
CA PHE A 181 25.08 1.28 0.31
C PHE A 181 24.36 0.78 1.57
N ARG A 182 24.96 -0.16 2.29
CA ARG A 182 24.41 -0.74 3.53
C ARG A 182 24.08 0.31 4.61
N PRO A 183 24.93 1.33 4.87
CA PRO A 183 24.58 2.39 5.83
C PRO A 183 23.34 3.17 5.41
N LEU A 184 23.19 3.45 4.11
CA LEU A 184 22.04 4.20 3.57
C LEU A 184 20.75 3.38 3.67
N TYR A 185 20.81 2.07 3.39
CA TYR A 185 19.70 1.14 3.63
C TYR A 185 19.26 1.17 5.10
N LEU A 186 20.19 0.93 6.04
CA LEU A 186 19.89 0.85 7.47
C LEU A 186 19.31 2.17 8.00
N LEU A 187 19.91 3.30 7.63
CA LEU A 187 19.44 4.62 8.05
C LEU A 187 18.05 4.93 7.50
N SER A 188 17.82 4.68 6.21
CA SER A 188 16.52 4.93 5.56
C SER A 188 15.42 4.06 6.18
N SER A 189 15.70 2.78 6.41
CA SER A 189 14.78 1.84 7.07
C SER A 189 14.48 2.28 8.51
N MET A 190 15.49 2.64 9.30
CA MET A 190 15.30 3.09 10.68
C MET A 190 14.42 4.35 10.75
N ILE A 191 14.72 5.37 9.92
CA ILE A 191 13.93 6.60 9.88
C ILE A 191 12.50 6.31 9.39
N SER A 192 12.34 5.48 8.36
CA SER A 192 11.01 5.12 7.85
C SER A 192 10.14 4.45 8.92
N ASN A 193 10.69 3.55 9.73
CA ASN A 193 9.99 2.91 10.85
C ASN A 193 9.58 3.92 11.93
N MET A 194 10.47 4.88 12.28
CA MET A 194 10.13 5.94 13.21
C MET A 194 9.00 6.84 12.67
N ILE A 195 9.05 7.18 11.39
CA ILE A 195 8.00 7.98 10.74
C ILE A 195 6.68 7.22 10.68
N GLN A 196 6.70 5.92 10.40
CA GLN A 196 5.49 5.09 10.37
C GLN A 196 4.71 5.18 11.69
N LEU A 197 5.42 5.14 12.83
CA LEU A 197 4.82 5.35 14.15
C LEU A 197 4.36 6.80 14.34
N ALA A 198 5.20 7.77 13.97
CA ALA A 198 4.91 9.19 14.13
C ALA A 198 3.70 9.65 13.30
N ILE A 199 3.44 9.03 12.14
CA ILE A 199 2.29 9.31 11.25
C ILE A 199 0.95 9.03 11.94
N LEU A 200 0.90 8.12 12.91
CA LEU A 200 -0.34 7.78 13.62
C LEU A 200 -0.88 8.96 14.44
N LEU A 201 0.00 9.80 14.98
CA LEU A 201 -0.41 10.96 15.78
C LEU A 201 -1.19 12.01 14.97
N PRO A 202 -0.67 12.60 13.87
CA PRO A 202 -1.42 13.55 13.06
C PRO A 202 -2.65 12.91 12.41
N LEU A 203 -2.62 11.61 12.10
CA LEU A 203 -3.79 10.88 11.63
C LEU A 203 -4.92 10.92 12.68
N VAL A 204 -4.64 10.51 13.91
CA VAL A 204 -5.65 10.49 14.99
C VAL A 204 -6.15 11.90 15.29
N ILE A 205 -5.24 12.88 15.40
CA ILE A 205 -5.62 14.27 15.63
C ILE A 205 -6.51 14.78 14.50
N ALA A 206 -6.17 14.53 13.24
CA ALA A 206 -6.96 14.98 12.10
C ALA A 206 -8.36 14.36 12.09
N ILE A 207 -8.47 13.06 12.38
CA ILE A 207 -9.76 12.37 12.52
C ILE A 207 -10.61 13.02 13.63
N VAL A 208 -10.03 13.25 14.81
CA VAL A 208 -10.74 13.88 15.94
C VAL A 208 -11.22 15.28 15.59
N LEU A 209 -10.40 16.07 14.88
CA LEU A 209 -10.77 17.41 14.45
C LEU A 209 -11.86 17.39 13.37
N ASP A 210 -11.81 16.46 12.41
CA ASP A 210 -12.87 16.28 11.41
C ASP A 210 -14.21 15.97 12.08
N PHE A 211 -14.22 15.08 13.09
CA PHE A 211 -15.42 14.78 13.86
C PHE A 211 -15.93 15.97 14.67
N ARG A 212 -15.04 16.70 15.36
CA ARG A 212 -15.41 17.91 16.12
C ARG A 212 -15.93 19.03 15.22
N GLY A 213 -15.30 19.20 14.06
CA GLY A 213 -15.69 20.17 13.04
C GLY A 213 -16.87 19.76 12.18
N LYS A 214 -17.41 18.53 12.38
CA LYS A 214 -18.47 17.93 11.56
C LYS A 214 -18.19 18.03 10.05
N ILE A 215 -16.93 17.85 9.67
CA ILE A 215 -16.53 17.88 8.27
C ILE A 215 -17.16 16.67 7.57
N PRO A 216 -17.98 16.85 6.53
CA PRO A 216 -18.61 15.74 5.83
C PRO A 216 -17.56 14.90 5.10
N ARG A 217 -17.60 13.58 5.32
CA ARG A 217 -16.73 12.60 4.69
C ARG A 217 -17.60 11.51 4.06
N ASP A 218 -17.18 11.01 2.90
CA ASP A 218 -17.87 9.90 2.26
C ASP A 218 -17.46 8.54 2.88
N ALA A 219 -18.18 7.48 2.51
CA ALA A 219 -17.92 6.14 3.03
C ALA A 219 -16.52 5.63 2.68
N TYR A 220 -16.00 5.96 1.50
CA TYR A 220 -14.69 5.50 1.02
C TYR A 220 -13.54 6.16 1.76
N HIS A 221 -13.72 7.40 2.24
CA HIS A 221 -12.80 8.01 3.19
C HIS A 221 -12.69 7.16 4.46
N TYR A 222 -13.80 6.80 5.10
CA TYR A 222 -13.76 6.01 6.33
C TYR A 222 -13.21 4.60 6.11
N LEU A 223 -13.59 3.95 5.00
CA LEU A 223 -13.00 2.66 4.60
C LEU A 223 -11.49 2.78 4.44
N GLY A 224 -10.99 3.85 3.84
CA GLY A 224 -9.56 4.05 3.66
C GLY A 224 -8.77 4.36 4.91
N LEU A 225 -9.44 4.75 6.00
CA LEU A 225 -8.82 4.87 7.31
C LEU A 225 -8.83 3.54 8.07
N ILE A 226 -9.91 2.75 7.95
CA ILE A 226 -10.15 1.54 8.74
C ILE A 226 -9.55 0.29 8.10
N LEU A 227 -9.77 0.06 6.81
CA LEU A 227 -9.36 -1.17 6.12
C LEU A 227 -7.85 -1.45 6.23
N PRO A 228 -6.94 -0.46 6.10
CA PRO A 228 -5.51 -0.71 6.35
C PRO A 228 -5.20 -1.28 7.74
N ILE A 229 -5.93 -0.82 8.76
CA ILE A 229 -5.76 -1.28 10.14
C ILE A 229 -6.31 -2.70 10.28
N VAL A 230 -7.48 -2.96 9.70
CA VAL A 230 -8.10 -4.30 9.70
C VAL A 230 -7.19 -5.32 9.00
N VAL A 231 -6.62 -4.97 7.84
CA VAL A 231 -5.66 -5.83 7.12
C VAL A 231 -4.45 -6.12 8.00
N LEU A 232 -3.83 -5.10 8.63
CA LEU A 232 -2.70 -5.31 9.53
C LEU A 232 -3.02 -6.21 10.73
N LEU A 233 -4.19 -6.02 11.35
CA LEU A 233 -4.63 -6.84 12.48
C LEU A 233 -4.90 -8.28 12.07
N LEU A 234 -5.48 -8.47 10.88
CA LEU A 234 -5.70 -9.80 10.32
C LEU A 234 -4.38 -10.47 9.96
N GLU A 235 -3.47 -9.79 9.27
CA GLU A 235 -2.13 -10.30 8.98
C GLU A 235 -1.39 -10.66 10.27
N PHE A 236 -1.44 -9.83 11.30
CA PHE A 236 -0.85 -10.14 12.61
C PHE A 236 -1.46 -11.42 13.20
N PHE A 237 -2.79 -11.54 13.20
CA PHE A 237 -3.48 -12.72 13.72
C PHE A 237 -3.17 -13.98 12.90
N LEU A 238 -3.14 -13.87 11.58
CA LEU A 238 -2.89 -14.98 10.66
C LEU A 238 -1.41 -15.43 10.71
N ASN A 239 -0.48 -14.53 10.99
CA ASN A 239 0.93 -14.84 11.20
C ASN A 239 1.23 -15.52 12.54
N ILE A 240 0.31 -15.50 13.52
CA ILE A 240 0.40 -16.34 14.73
C ILE A 240 0.11 -17.81 14.38
N PHE A 241 -0.66 -18.07 13.31
CA PHE A 241 -1.05 -19.41 12.86
C PHE A 241 -0.67 -19.64 11.38
N PRO A 242 0.61 -19.56 11.01
CA PRO A 242 1.04 -19.50 9.61
C PRO A 242 0.72 -20.77 8.80
N TYR A 243 0.56 -21.92 9.47
CA TYR A 243 0.20 -23.22 8.88
C TYR A 243 -1.19 -23.72 9.33
N GLY A 244 -2.03 -22.84 9.89
CA GLY A 244 -3.33 -23.19 10.46
C GLY A 244 -3.27 -23.88 11.83
N PHE A 245 -4.33 -24.61 12.17
CA PHE A 245 -4.46 -25.38 13.42
C PHE A 245 -3.56 -26.63 13.48
N ASN A 246 -2.82 -26.93 12.42
CA ASN A 246 -1.82 -28.00 12.41
C ASN A 246 -0.51 -27.48 13.04
N TRP A 247 -0.58 -27.22 14.34
CA TRP A 247 0.62 -27.16 15.18
C TRP A 247 1.19 -28.58 15.28
N PRO A 248 2.52 -28.80 15.21
CA PRO A 248 3.06 -30.11 15.46
C PRO A 248 2.75 -30.48 16.92
N ILE A 249 1.93 -31.51 17.09
CA ILE A 249 2.00 -32.41 18.24
C ILE A 249 3.06 -33.46 17.89
#